data_AF-A0A953QBB8-F1
#
_entry.id   AF-A0A953QBB8-F1
#
_cell.length_a   1.000
_cell.length_b   1.000
_cell.length_c   1.000
_cell.angle_alpha   90.00
_cell.angle_beta   90.00
_cell.angle_gamma   90.00
#
_symmetry.space_group_name_H-M   'P 1'
#
loop_
_entity.id
_entity.type
_entity.pdbx_description
1 polymer ?
#
loop_
_entity_poly.entity_id
_entity_poly.type
_entity_poly.pdbx_seq_one_letter_code
_entity_poly.pdbx_strand_id
1 'polypeptide(L)'
;MVNFLIAIVTTLLGAVLGAYVTWVLGKPDREQAKRALELQQRIAELESVDRFAPQMAIVNSPSDESMLNIESEEPFTVFALEYLNNDKSRLWTQSVKEKGSVIQIPIADAGLLEIIKYGPWLNTYDRSATIWFRVHVEKDGHKKICEMSATIKSELKGSTMRRRVIG
;
A
#
# COMPACT_ATOMS: atom_id res chain seq x y z
N MET A 1 -59.15 25.83 46.35
CA MET A 1 -58.21 24.69 46.47
C MET A 1 -58.31 23.66 45.33
N VAL A 2 -59.42 23.56 44.58
CA VAL A 2 -59.59 22.53 43.52
C VAL A 2 -58.75 22.80 42.25
N ASN A 3 -58.51 24.07 41.88
CA ASN A 3 -57.78 24.40 40.65
C ASN A 3 -56.27 24.12 40.68
N PHE A 4 -55.66 24.01 41.86
CA PHE A 4 -54.21 23.78 42.00
C PHE A 4 -53.83 22.31 41.79
N LEU A 5 -54.73 21.39 42.15
CA LEU A 5 -54.54 19.94 42.01
C LEU A 5 -54.63 19.50 40.54
N ILE A 6 -55.49 20.13 39.74
CA ILE A 6 -55.62 19.84 38.30
C ILE A 6 -54.37 20.28 37.53
N ALA A 7 -53.78 21.43 37.89
CA ALA A 7 -52.57 21.95 37.24
C ALA A 7 -51.31 21.08 37.46
N ILE A 8 -51.21 20.44 38.63
CA ILE A 8 -50.09 19.53 38.95
C ILE A 8 -50.24 18.20 38.18
N VAL A 9 -51.46 17.69 38.05
CA VAL A 9 -51.73 16.43 37.33
C VAL A 9 -51.49 16.59 35.83
N THR A 10 -51.85 17.73 35.23
CA THR A 10 -51.62 17.97 33.79
C THR A 10 -50.15 18.18 33.44
N THR A 11 -49.35 18.81 34.31
CA THR A 11 -47.89 18.97 34.11
C THR A 11 -47.14 17.64 34.22
N LEU A 12 -47.53 16.76 35.15
CA LEU A 12 -46.95 15.43 35.28
C LEU A 12 -47.27 14.54 34.06
N LEU A 13 -48.50 14.59 33.54
CA LEU A 13 -48.89 13.85 32.33
C LEU A 13 -48.14 14.32 31.08
N GLY A 14 -47.92 15.63 30.93
CA GLY A 14 -47.16 16.21 29.82
C GLY A 14 -45.68 15.78 29.84
N ALA A 15 -45.05 15.73 31.03
CA ALA A 15 -43.66 15.32 31.17
C ALA A 15 -43.45 13.83 30.87
N VAL A 16 -44.38 12.97 31.29
CA VAL A 16 -44.30 11.51 31.03
C VAL A 16 -44.53 11.19 29.56
N LEU A 17 -45.50 11.85 28.90
CA LEU A 17 -45.72 11.70 27.46
C LEU A 17 -44.53 12.23 26.65
N GLY A 18 -43.98 13.38 27.04
CA GLY A 18 -42.77 13.92 26.42
C GLY A 18 -41.60 12.92 26.48
N ALA A 19 -41.29 12.40 27.68
CA ALA A 19 -40.20 11.43 27.87
C ALA A 19 -40.42 10.11 27.12
N TYR A 20 -41.67 9.63 27.05
CA TYR A 20 -42.01 8.42 26.30
C TYR A 20 -41.79 8.61 24.80
N VAL A 21 -42.21 9.75 24.24
CA VAL A 21 -42.02 10.09 22.83
C VAL A 21 -40.53 10.21 22.48
N THR A 22 -39.72 10.88 23.31
CA THR A 22 -38.26 10.96 23.09
C THR A 22 -37.57 9.59 23.17
N TRP A 23 -38.05 8.69 24.04
CA TRP A 23 -37.47 7.35 24.19
C TRP A 23 -37.84 6.41 23.03
N VAL A 24 -39.07 6.49 22.53
CA VAL A 24 -39.55 5.66 21.41
C VAL A 24 -39.01 6.16 20.07
N LEU A 25 -39.02 7.47 19.82
CA LEU A 25 -38.54 8.05 18.55
C LEU A 25 -37.03 8.26 18.49
N GLY A 26 -36.33 8.39 19.63
CA GLY A 26 -34.86 8.55 19.65
C GLY A 26 -34.07 7.24 19.46
N LYS A 27 -34.71 6.07 19.59
CA LYS A 27 -34.09 4.76 19.35
C LYS A 27 -33.68 4.53 17.89
N PRO A 28 -34.56 4.71 16.88
CA PRO A 28 -34.18 4.52 15.48
C PRO A 28 -33.08 5.50 15.05
N ASP A 29 -33.10 6.72 15.58
CA ASP A 29 -32.11 7.77 15.27
C ASP A 29 -30.71 7.44 15.82
N ARG A 30 -30.64 6.82 17.01
CA ARG A 30 -29.37 6.34 17.60
C ARG A 30 -28.77 5.17 16.84
N GLU A 31 -29.59 4.25 16.34
CA GLU A 31 -29.13 3.12 15.51
C GLU A 31 -28.62 3.62 14.15
N GLN A 32 -29.30 4.59 13.54
CA GLN A 32 -28.84 5.23 12.30
C GLN A 32 -27.55 6.03 12.50
N ALA A 33 -27.44 6.78 13.60
CA ALA A 33 -26.22 7.51 13.95
C ALA A 33 -25.03 6.57 14.17
N LYS A 34 -25.23 5.42 14.84
CA LYS A 34 -24.18 4.39 14.99
C LYS A 34 -23.73 3.84 13.65
N ARG A 35 -24.67 3.49 12.76
CA ARG A 35 -24.32 2.99 11.41
C ARG A 35 -23.60 4.04 10.57
N ALA A 36 -23.99 5.31 10.68
CA ALA A 36 -23.30 6.41 10.00
C ALA A 36 -21.87 6.58 10.53
N LEU A 37 -21.66 6.43 11.83
CA LEU A 37 -20.35 6.53 12.48
C LEU A 37 -19.45 5.34 12.11
N GLU A 38 -19.99 4.12 12.08
CA GLU A 38 -19.30 2.92 11.59
C GLU A 38 -18.94 3.04 10.10
N LEU A 39 -19.83 3.60 9.27
CA LEU A 39 -19.55 3.88 7.87
C LEU A 39 -18.47 4.94 7.71
N GLN A 40 -18.50 6.02 8.50
CA GLN A 40 -17.45 7.04 8.48
C GLN A 40 -16.09 6.48 8.93
N GLN A 41 -16.06 5.61 9.94
CA GLN A 41 -14.84 4.93 10.35
C GLN A 41 -14.29 4.03 9.24
N ARG A 42 -15.17 3.26 8.57
CA ARG A 42 -14.76 2.45 7.42
C ARG A 42 -14.28 3.29 6.24
N ILE A 43 -14.90 4.43 5.96
CA ILE A 43 -14.47 5.34 4.90
C ILE A 43 -13.11 5.96 5.27
N ALA A 44 -12.91 6.38 6.52
CA ALA A 44 -11.63 6.91 6.98
C ALA A 44 -10.50 5.87 6.95
N GLU A 45 -10.79 4.61 7.30
CA GLU A 45 -9.87 3.48 7.15
C GLU A 45 -9.54 3.18 5.67
N LEU A 46 -10.51 3.30 4.77
CA LEU A 46 -10.27 3.12 3.33
C LEU A 46 -9.48 4.28 2.71
N GLU A 47 -9.76 5.52 3.12
CA GLU A 47 -9.05 6.71 2.64
C GLU A 47 -7.59 6.79 3.12
N SER A 48 -7.27 6.26 4.31
CA SER A 48 -5.89 6.24 4.81
C SER A 48 -5.01 5.25 4.02
N VAL A 49 -5.59 4.14 3.54
CA VAL A 49 -4.92 3.11 2.75
C VAL A 49 -4.59 3.59 1.33
N ASP A 50 -5.49 4.38 0.72
CA ASP A 50 -5.31 4.85 -0.66
C ASP A 50 -4.16 5.88 -0.80
N ARG A 51 -3.82 6.59 0.29
CA ARG A 51 -2.72 7.57 0.31
C ARG A 51 -1.33 6.96 0.36
N PHE A 52 -1.18 5.68 0.72
CA PHE A 52 0.13 5.06 0.76
C PHE A 52 0.61 4.68 -0.65
N ALA A 53 1.34 5.58 -1.30
CA ALA A 53 1.92 5.39 -2.63
C ALA A 53 3.45 5.57 -2.57
N PRO A 54 4.21 4.53 -2.20
CA PRO A 54 5.67 4.62 -2.17
C PRO A 54 6.19 4.89 -3.59
N GLN A 55 7.12 5.82 -3.70
CA GLN A 55 7.84 6.11 -4.93
C GLN A 55 8.98 5.10 -5.10
N MET A 56 9.15 4.58 -6.31
CA MET A 56 10.22 3.63 -6.62
C MET A 56 11.09 4.21 -7.73
N ALA A 57 12.40 4.15 -7.53
CA ALA A 57 13.39 4.60 -8.50
C ALA A 57 14.60 3.68 -8.48
N ILE A 58 15.28 3.56 -9.61
CA ILE A 58 16.55 2.83 -9.67
C ILE A 58 17.69 3.82 -9.58
N VAL A 59 18.52 3.65 -8.57
CA VAL A 59 19.69 4.47 -8.32
C VAL A 59 20.92 3.63 -8.65
N ASN A 60 21.69 4.10 -9.62
CA ASN A 60 22.97 3.49 -9.95
C ASN A 60 24.04 4.06 -9.02
N SER A 61 24.63 3.20 -8.20
CA SER A 61 25.74 3.58 -7.33
C SER A 61 27.04 3.72 -8.16
N PRO A 62 27.98 4.60 -7.77
CA PRO A 62 29.32 4.62 -8.36
C PRO A 62 30.09 3.30 -8.21
N SER A 63 29.65 2.40 -7.32
CA SER A 63 30.18 1.04 -7.18
C SER A 63 29.76 0.08 -8.30
N ASP A 64 29.08 0.55 -9.35
CA ASP A 64 28.48 -0.25 -10.44
C ASP A 64 27.37 -1.21 -9.98
N GLU A 65 26.92 -1.11 -8.74
CA GLU A 65 25.76 -1.84 -8.23
C GLU A 65 24.49 -1.01 -8.46
N SER A 66 23.49 -1.60 -9.13
CA SER A 66 22.18 -0.99 -9.27
C SER A 66 21.35 -1.26 -8.01
N MET A 67 20.84 -0.20 -7.40
CA MET A 67 20.00 -0.25 -6.21
C MET A 67 18.58 0.13 -6.58
N LEU A 68 17.60 -0.62 -6.06
CA LEU A 68 16.20 -0.23 -6.07
C LEU A 68 15.94 0.62 -4.83
N ASN A 69 15.70 1.90 -5.04
CA ASN A 69 15.35 2.85 -3.99
C ASN A 69 13.83 2.98 -3.89
N ILE A 70 13.31 2.85 -2.69
CA ILE A 70 11.88 2.94 -2.40
C ILE A 70 11.70 3.98 -1.30
N GLU A 71 10.91 5.01 -1.58
CA GLU A 71 10.73 6.17 -0.71
C GLU A 71 9.25 6.40 -0.41
N SER A 72 8.96 6.78 0.83
CA SER A 72 7.64 7.21 1.26
C SER A 72 7.78 8.24 2.38
N GLU A 73 6.79 9.12 2.52
CA GLU A 73 6.76 10.11 3.61
C GLU A 73 6.71 9.45 4.98
N GLU A 74 6.06 8.29 5.07
CA GLU A 74 5.86 7.54 6.30
C GLU A 74 6.66 6.22 6.28
N PRO A 75 7.09 5.71 7.45
CA PRO A 75 7.85 4.48 7.51
C PRO A 75 7.01 3.28 7.09
N PHE A 76 7.61 2.40 6.30
CA PHE A 76 7.01 1.15 5.82
C PHE A 76 8.02 0.00 5.90
N THR A 77 7.55 -1.22 5.65
CA THR A 77 8.38 -2.43 5.64
C THR A 77 8.34 -3.05 4.25
N VAL A 78 9.49 -3.49 3.73
CA VAL A 78 9.58 -4.28 2.50
C VAL A 78 9.90 -5.72 2.84
N PHE A 79 9.05 -6.65 2.42
CA PHE A 79 9.20 -8.07 2.76
C PHE A 79 9.94 -8.83 1.67
N ALA A 80 9.56 -8.56 0.42
CA ALA A 80 10.05 -9.29 -0.72
C ALA A 80 10.15 -8.40 -1.95
N LEU A 81 11.17 -8.69 -2.75
CA LEU A 81 11.33 -8.18 -4.10
C LEU A 81 11.23 -9.37 -5.05
N GLU A 82 10.26 -9.34 -5.95
CA GLU A 82 10.08 -10.33 -7.01
C GLU A 82 10.56 -9.77 -8.34
N TYR A 83 11.23 -10.63 -9.09
CA TYR A 83 11.77 -10.37 -10.41
C TYR A 83 10.84 -11.09 -11.39
N LEU A 84 10.24 -10.31 -12.28
CA LEU A 84 9.21 -10.77 -13.18
C LEU A 84 9.68 -10.68 -14.64
N ASN A 85 9.12 -11.54 -15.48
CA ASN A 85 9.32 -11.48 -16.93
C ASN A 85 8.33 -10.49 -17.60
N ASN A 86 8.31 -10.48 -18.94
CA ASN A 86 7.41 -9.63 -19.72
C ASN A 86 5.91 -9.96 -19.55
N ASP A 87 5.55 -11.19 -19.21
CA ASP A 87 4.15 -11.58 -18.91
C ASP A 87 3.78 -11.37 -17.44
N LYS A 88 4.68 -10.78 -16.65
CA LYS A 88 4.57 -10.53 -15.20
C LYS A 88 4.51 -11.80 -14.34
N SER A 89 4.82 -12.97 -14.89
CA SER A 89 5.09 -14.16 -14.09
C SER A 89 6.41 -14.03 -13.34
N ARG A 90 6.44 -14.67 -12.18
CA ARG A 90 7.56 -14.59 -11.25
C ARG A 90 8.67 -15.54 -11.66
N LEU A 91 9.87 -15.00 -11.85
CA LEU A 91 11.08 -15.78 -12.13
C LEU A 91 11.94 -15.98 -10.88
N TRP A 92 12.05 -14.97 -10.03
CA TRP A 92 12.91 -15.02 -8.85
C TRP A 92 12.39 -14.13 -7.72
N THR A 93 12.79 -14.43 -6.48
CA THR A 93 12.38 -13.69 -5.28
C THR A 93 13.55 -13.50 -4.33
N GLN A 94 13.67 -12.29 -3.80
CA GLN A 94 14.58 -11.90 -2.74
C GLN A 94 13.80 -11.54 -1.48
N SER A 95 14.16 -12.13 -0.34
CA SER A 95 13.68 -11.68 0.96
C SER A 95 14.49 -10.44 1.38
N VAL A 96 13.80 -9.36 1.76
CA VAL A 96 14.42 -8.07 2.11
C VAL A 96 14.29 -7.83 3.61
N LYS A 97 13.05 -7.84 4.15
CA LYS A 97 12.74 -7.62 5.58
C LYS A 97 13.34 -6.34 6.17
N GLU A 98 13.34 -5.27 5.38
CA GLU A 98 13.85 -3.96 5.78
C GLU A 98 12.69 -3.01 6.15
N LYS A 99 12.94 -2.08 7.07
CA LYS A 99 11.94 -1.09 7.53
C LYS A 99 12.55 0.32 7.54
N GLY A 100 11.82 1.29 6.99
CA GLY A 100 12.23 2.70 6.95
C GLY A 100 11.31 3.54 6.07
N SER A 101 11.55 4.85 6.04
CA SER A 101 10.91 5.77 5.09
C SER A 101 11.64 5.79 3.73
N VAL A 102 12.92 5.40 3.73
CA VAL A 102 13.76 5.24 2.53
C VAL A 102 14.45 3.88 2.66
N ILE A 103 14.22 3.00 1.69
CA ILE A 103 14.79 1.64 1.67
C ILE A 103 15.52 1.44 0.36
N GLN A 104 16.80 1.08 0.45
CA GLN A 104 17.64 0.76 -0.70
C GLN A 104 17.88 -0.74 -0.75
N ILE A 105 17.43 -1.37 -1.83
CA ILE A 105 17.51 -2.83 -2.01
C ILE A 105 18.50 -3.10 -3.13
N PRO A 106 19.61 -3.82 -2.87
CA PRO A 106 20.54 -4.19 -3.92
C PRO A 106 19.86 -5.16 -4.89
N ILE A 107 19.93 -4.83 -6.18
CA ILE A 107 19.42 -5.71 -7.24
C ILE A 107 20.38 -6.88 -7.38
N ALA A 108 19.93 -8.08 -6.99
CA ALA A 108 20.75 -9.27 -6.98
C ALA A 108 21.04 -9.79 -8.40
N ASP A 109 22.32 -9.99 -8.70
CA ASP A 109 22.78 -10.55 -9.97
C ASP A 109 22.18 -11.92 -10.30
N ALA A 110 21.88 -12.71 -9.29
CA ALA A 110 21.24 -14.02 -9.43
C ALA A 110 19.82 -13.90 -10.03
N GLY A 111 19.03 -12.93 -9.57
CA GLY A 111 17.70 -12.66 -10.13
C GLY A 111 17.79 -12.17 -11.58
N LEU A 112 18.75 -11.30 -11.88
CA LEU A 112 19.01 -10.82 -13.24
C LEU A 112 19.48 -11.94 -14.18
N LEU A 113 20.28 -12.90 -13.68
CA LEU A 113 20.72 -14.07 -14.44
C LEU A 113 19.54 -14.94 -14.86
N GLU A 114 18.61 -15.22 -13.94
CA GLU A 114 17.43 -16.02 -14.26
C GLU A 114 16.56 -15.33 -15.31
N ILE A 115 16.36 -14.01 -15.22
CA ILE A 115 15.63 -13.25 -16.25
C ILE A 115 16.27 -13.40 -17.64
N ILE A 116 17.59 -13.28 -17.72
CA ILE A 116 18.34 -13.40 -18.98
C ILE A 116 18.25 -14.82 -19.54
N LYS A 117 18.34 -15.83 -18.67
CA LYS A 117 18.29 -17.25 -19.04
C LYS A 117 16.96 -17.63 -19.70
N TYR A 118 15.85 -17.11 -19.19
CA TYR A 118 14.51 -17.42 -19.71
C TYR A 118 14.04 -16.47 -20.82
N GLY A 119 14.82 -15.46 -21.20
CA GLY A 119 14.36 -14.37 -22.06
C GLY A 119 14.76 -14.50 -23.54
N PRO A 120 13.86 -14.93 -24.44
CA PRO A 120 13.99 -14.67 -25.88
C PRO A 120 13.82 -13.18 -26.25
N TRP A 121 13.52 -12.32 -25.26
CA TRP A 121 13.23 -10.89 -25.39
C TRP A 121 14.45 -9.99 -25.19
N LEU A 122 15.66 -10.55 -25.03
CA LEU A 122 16.87 -9.75 -25.08
C LEU A 122 17.05 -9.20 -26.49
N ASN A 123 17.21 -7.89 -26.61
CA ASN A 123 17.52 -7.27 -27.88
C ASN A 123 18.85 -7.83 -28.41
N THR A 124 18.83 -8.41 -29.60
CA THR A 124 20.00 -9.07 -30.20
C THR A 124 21.18 -8.13 -30.41
N TYR A 125 20.92 -6.83 -30.59
CA TYR A 125 21.94 -5.83 -30.90
C TYR A 125 22.71 -5.36 -29.67
N ASP A 126 22.01 -4.96 -28.60
CA ASP A 126 22.61 -4.36 -27.40
C ASP A 126 22.45 -5.21 -26.13
N ARG A 127 21.80 -6.38 -26.24
CA ARG A 127 21.48 -7.28 -25.13
C ARG A 127 20.72 -6.58 -23.99
N SER A 128 19.91 -5.59 -24.33
CA SER A 128 19.01 -4.95 -23.36
C SER A 128 17.70 -5.75 -23.21
N ALA A 129 17.09 -5.67 -22.03
CA ALA A 129 15.77 -6.22 -21.77
C ALA A 129 15.01 -5.36 -20.76
N THR A 130 13.71 -5.17 -21.00
CA THR A 130 12.82 -4.66 -19.95
C THR A 130 12.55 -5.75 -18.94
N ILE A 131 12.60 -5.38 -17.67
CA ILE A 131 12.33 -6.23 -16.54
C ILE A 131 11.28 -5.59 -15.67
N TRP A 132 10.51 -6.41 -15.00
CA TRP A 132 9.48 -5.96 -14.09
C TRP A 132 9.86 -6.38 -12.68
N PHE A 133 9.73 -5.45 -11.74
CA PHE A 133 9.90 -5.69 -10.33
C PHE A 133 8.54 -5.61 -9.65
N ARG A 134 8.28 -6.54 -8.74
CA ARG A 134 7.14 -6.46 -7.84
C ARG A 134 7.62 -6.44 -6.40
N VAL A 135 7.33 -5.36 -5.72
CA VAL A 135 7.70 -5.12 -4.33
C VAL A 135 6.50 -5.36 -3.45
N HIS A 136 6.69 -6.18 -2.42
CA HIS A 136 5.71 -6.42 -1.37
C HIS A 136 6.02 -5.51 -0.19
N VAL A 137 5.15 -4.54 0.06
CA VAL A 137 5.27 -3.55 1.13
C VAL A 137 4.16 -3.73 2.16
N GLU A 138 4.45 -3.42 3.42
CA GLU A 138 3.47 -3.36 4.51
C GLU A 138 3.64 -2.08 5.30
N LYS A 139 2.52 -1.47 5.65
CA LYS A 139 2.45 -0.32 6.53
C LYS A 139 1.26 -0.52 7.46
N ASP A 140 1.48 -0.40 8.76
CA ASP A 140 0.44 -0.51 9.80
C ASP A 140 -0.43 -1.78 9.70
N GLY A 141 0.17 -2.92 9.33
CA GLY A 141 -0.54 -4.20 9.13
C GLY A 141 -1.22 -4.36 7.76
N HIS A 142 -1.22 -3.31 6.94
CA HIS A 142 -1.78 -3.34 5.59
C HIS A 142 -0.71 -3.66 4.56
N LYS A 143 -0.96 -4.69 3.74
CA LYS A 143 -0.05 -5.11 2.67
C LYS A 143 -0.47 -4.48 1.34
N LYS A 144 0.50 -3.98 0.61
CA LYS A 144 0.34 -3.44 -0.74
C LYS A 144 1.41 -4.03 -1.66
N ILE A 145 1.04 -4.20 -2.92
CA ILE A 145 1.93 -4.67 -3.96
C ILE A 145 2.18 -3.50 -4.91
N CYS A 146 3.45 -3.19 -5.13
CA CYS A 146 3.89 -2.13 -6.02
C CYS A 146 4.68 -2.76 -7.16
N GLU A 147 4.35 -2.41 -8.40
CA GLU A 147 5.06 -2.90 -9.58
C GLU A 147 5.78 -1.74 -10.27
N MET A 148 6.98 -2.01 -10.79
CA MET A 148 7.69 -1.08 -11.67
C MET A 148 8.41 -1.83 -12.78
N SER A 149 8.70 -1.15 -13.87
CA SER A 149 9.55 -1.67 -14.94
C SER A 149 10.88 -0.94 -14.97
N ALA A 150 11.93 -1.63 -15.41
CA ALA A 150 13.22 -1.03 -15.71
C ALA A 150 13.88 -1.72 -16.89
N THR A 151 14.91 -1.12 -17.47
CA THR A 151 15.67 -1.72 -18.55
C THR A 151 17.02 -2.17 -18.05
N ILE A 152 17.33 -3.46 -18.12
CA ILE A 152 18.71 -3.94 -17.96
C ILE A 152 19.45 -3.68 -19.26
N LYS A 153 20.66 -3.12 -19.17
CA LYS A 153 21.67 -3.17 -20.23
C LYS A 153 22.85 -4.02 -19.78
N SER A 154 23.26 -4.95 -20.64
CA SER A 154 24.52 -5.67 -20.46
C SER A 154 25.65 -4.85 -21.08
N GLU A 155 26.59 -4.40 -20.27
CA GLU A 155 27.79 -3.71 -20.74
C GLU A 155 28.99 -4.67 -20.72
N LEU A 156 29.73 -4.76 -21.83
CA LEU A 156 31.02 -5.45 -21.86
C LEU A 156 32.10 -4.46 -21.43
N LYS A 157 32.78 -4.74 -20.30
CA LYS A 157 33.93 -3.94 -19.84
C LYS A 157 35.13 -4.87 -19.68
N GLY A 158 36.01 -4.90 -20.68
CA GLY A 158 37.12 -5.86 -20.76
C GLY A 158 36.63 -7.29 -21.07
N SER A 159 37.21 -8.31 -20.43
CA SER A 159 36.79 -9.72 -20.54
C SER A 159 35.60 -10.08 -19.64
N THR A 160 35.09 -9.14 -18.84
CA THR A 160 34.01 -9.38 -17.87
C THR A 160 32.72 -8.71 -18.33
N MET A 161 31.64 -9.47 -18.38
CA MET A 161 30.30 -8.95 -18.63
C MET A 161 29.75 -8.32 -17.33
N ARG A 162 29.39 -7.03 -17.38
CA ARG A 162 28.69 -6.33 -16.30
C ARG A 162 27.24 -6.06 -16.72
N ARG A 163 26.35 -5.98 -15.73
CA ARG A 163 24.93 -5.66 -15.96
C ARG A 163 24.58 -4.43 -15.17
N ARG A 164 23.89 -3.51 -15.83
CA ARG A 164 23.39 -2.28 -15.23
C ARG A 164 21.90 -2.20 -15.45
N VAL A 165 21.16 -1.82 -14.42
CA VAL A 165 19.74 -1.53 -14.53
C VAL A 165 19.54 -0.03 -14.68
N ILE A 166 18.71 0.36 -15.63
CA ILE A 166 18.38 1.74 -15.96
C ILE A 166 16.87 1.88 -15.77
N GLY A 167 16.48 2.65 -14.76
CA GLY A 167 15.10 3.00 -14.43
C GLY A 167 14.70 4.34 -15.02
#